data_AF-A0A2W7APM6-F1
#
_entry.id   AF-A0A2W7APM6-F1
#
_cell.length_a   1.000
_cell.length_b   1.000
_cell.length_c   1.000
_cell.angle_alpha   90.00
_cell.angle_beta   90.00
_cell.angle_gamma   90.00
#
_symmetry.space_group_name_H-M   'P 1'
#
loop_
_entity.id
_entity.type
_entity.pdbx_description
1 polymer ?
#
loop_
_entity_poly.entity_id
_entity_poly.type
_entity_poly.pdbx_seq_one_letter_code
_entity_poly.pdbx_strand_id
1 'polypeptide(L)'
;MEAVLVSLLPYIIGSAVVPLQIIVGLLLLKSPKQGLFKAIAYVAGMTITRLLQGLLFGFILSRSTTFADGSSGKNPIISTLLLVLGILLLIAAYKKWRKEEDPDDPPPKWVTTIDGLTPLKAFGIGLGLPLIAAKLWVFTLSALATIAAAQLGQPTSAIAYLLFILLAESLLLLPILMRILVPERSKSVLIQLSSWLTRNNRPITITISLVFGLLFLKSGISGLLS
;
A
#
# COMPACT_ATOMS: atom_id res chain seq x y z
N MET A 1 -2.99 8.93 21.93
CA MET A 1 -2.32 8.91 20.61
C MET A 1 -1.36 7.72 20.47
N GLU A 2 -0.48 7.46 21.44
CA GLU A 2 0.46 6.32 21.39
C GLU A 2 -0.21 4.95 21.23
N ALA A 3 -1.23 4.63 22.05
CA ALA A 3 -1.97 3.37 21.95
C ALA A 3 -2.64 3.16 20.57
N VAL A 4 -3.04 4.26 19.91
CA VAL A 4 -3.62 4.21 18.56
C VAL A 4 -2.54 3.92 17.54
N LEU A 5 -1.38 4.57 17.60
CA LEU A 5 -0.25 4.27 16.71
C LEU A 5 0.20 2.81 16.80
N VAL A 6 0.28 2.26 18.00
CA VAL A 6 0.58 0.83 18.21
C VAL A 6 -0.48 -0.06 17.54
N SER A 7 -1.76 0.30 17.66
CA SER A 7 -2.86 -0.42 17.03
C SER A 7 -2.85 -0.33 15.50
N LEU A 8 -2.20 0.70 14.94
CA LEU A 8 -2.04 0.88 13.50
C LEU A 8 -0.89 0.06 12.90
N LEU A 9 0.05 -0.43 13.71
CA LEU A 9 1.25 -1.14 13.24
C LEU A 9 0.96 -2.27 12.23
N PRO A 10 -0.02 -3.16 12.44
CA PRO A 10 -0.32 -4.22 11.46
C PRO A 10 -0.72 -3.66 10.09
N TYR A 11 -1.49 -2.57 10.08
CA TYR A 11 -1.94 -1.91 8.85
C TYR A 11 -0.82 -1.11 8.19
N ILE A 12 0.05 -0.48 8.99
CA ILE A 12 1.25 0.21 8.52
C ILE A 12 2.16 -0.79 7.80
N ILE A 13 2.46 -1.92 8.45
CA ILE A 13 3.33 -2.96 7.89
C ILE A 13 2.70 -3.54 6.61
N GLY A 14 1.41 -3.88 6.64
CA GLY A 14 0.72 -4.40 5.45
C GLY A 14 0.63 -3.41 4.29
N SER A 15 0.47 -2.13 4.58
CA SER A 15 0.43 -1.05 3.58
C SER A 15 1.81 -0.64 3.07
N ALA A 16 2.86 -0.80 3.88
CA ALA A 16 4.25 -0.53 3.51
C ALA A 16 4.83 -1.61 2.60
N VAL A 17 4.55 -2.88 2.90
CA VAL A 17 5.15 -4.02 2.18
C VAL A 17 4.35 -4.32 0.91
N VAL A 18 4.45 -3.42 -0.06
CA VAL A 18 3.81 -3.56 -1.39
C VAL A 18 4.90 -3.63 -2.47
N PRO A 19 5.32 -4.84 -2.89
CA PRO A 19 6.48 -5.03 -3.76
C PRO A 19 6.42 -4.22 -5.05
N LEU A 20 5.25 -4.15 -5.67
CA LEU A 20 5.08 -3.38 -6.92
C LEU A 20 5.36 -1.89 -6.72
N GLN A 21 4.86 -1.29 -5.63
CA GLN A 21 5.11 0.13 -5.31
C GLN A 21 6.60 0.37 -5.07
N ILE A 22 7.24 -0.52 -4.32
CA ILE A 22 8.67 -0.46 -4.00
C ILE A 22 9.51 -0.57 -5.28
N ILE A 23 9.23 -1.55 -6.14
CA ILE A 23 9.97 -1.75 -7.38
C ILE A 23 9.85 -0.53 -8.30
N VAL A 24 8.62 -0.01 -8.51
CA VAL A 24 8.39 1.18 -9.34
C VAL A 24 9.14 2.38 -8.77
N GLY A 25 9.03 2.63 -7.46
CA GLY A 25 9.74 3.73 -6.79
C GLY A 25 11.26 3.63 -6.93
N LEU A 26 11.83 2.43 -6.75
CA LEU A 26 13.28 2.21 -6.89
C LEU A 26 13.75 2.36 -8.34
N LEU A 27 12.98 1.88 -9.32
CA LEU A 27 13.34 2.03 -10.74
C LEU A 27 13.28 3.50 -11.17
N LEU A 28 12.24 4.23 -10.76
CA LEU A 28 12.13 5.67 -11.01
C LEU A 28 13.28 6.43 -10.36
N LEU A 29 13.63 6.07 -9.13
CA LEU A 29 14.79 6.64 -8.44
C LEU A 29 16.08 6.30 -9.20
N LYS A 30 16.26 5.08 -9.67
CA LYS A 30 17.47 4.68 -10.41
C LYS A 30 17.59 5.33 -11.79
N SER A 31 16.50 5.83 -12.38
CA SER A 31 16.53 6.43 -13.72
C SER A 31 17.65 7.48 -13.86
N PRO A 32 18.47 7.40 -14.93
CA PRO A 32 19.65 8.25 -15.11
C PRO A 32 19.28 9.72 -15.29
N LYS A 33 18.14 10.00 -15.94
CA LYS A 33 17.60 11.35 -16.10
C LYS A 33 16.53 11.63 -15.05
N GLN A 34 16.72 12.67 -14.24
CA GLN A 34 15.73 13.19 -13.29
C GLN A 34 15.16 12.16 -12.29
N GLY A 35 15.84 11.05 -12.02
CA GLY A 35 15.27 9.96 -11.21
C GLY A 35 14.79 10.38 -9.81
N LEU A 36 15.45 11.38 -9.20
CA LEU A 36 15.05 11.90 -7.89
C LEU A 36 13.68 12.56 -7.97
N PHE A 37 13.50 13.45 -8.96
CA PHE A 37 12.22 14.12 -9.20
C PHE A 37 11.12 13.14 -9.59
N LYS A 38 11.43 12.09 -10.38
CA LYS A 38 10.46 11.04 -10.70
C LYS A 38 9.98 10.30 -9.46
N ALA A 39 10.89 9.91 -8.57
CA ALA A 39 10.55 9.19 -7.34
C ALA A 39 9.77 10.08 -6.36
N ILE A 40 10.16 11.34 -6.19
CA ILE A 40 9.42 12.31 -5.37
C ILE A 40 8.01 12.52 -5.93
N ALA A 41 7.89 12.73 -7.25
CA ALA A 41 6.62 12.91 -7.92
C ALA A 41 5.72 11.68 -7.76
N TYR A 42 6.27 10.47 -7.90
CA TYR A 42 5.55 9.22 -7.67
C TYR A 42 5.02 9.11 -6.24
N VAL A 43 5.87 9.33 -5.23
CA VAL A 43 5.44 9.27 -3.82
C VAL A 43 4.42 10.36 -3.51
N ALA A 44 4.62 11.60 -3.99
CA ALA A 44 3.65 12.68 -3.80
C ALA A 44 2.27 12.35 -4.39
N GLY A 45 2.22 11.73 -5.57
CA GLY A 45 0.98 11.22 -6.15
C GLY A 45 0.31 10.18 -5.26
N MET A 46 1.08 9.24 -4.69
CA MET A 46 0.54 8.24 -3.77
C MET A 46 0.00 8.87 -2.48
N THR A 47 0.75 9.80 -1.89
CA THR A 47 0.34 10.54 -0.69
C THR A 47 -0.98 11.26 -0.94
N ILE A 48 -1.11 11.97 -2.07
CA ILE A 48 -2.36 12.68 -2.44
C ILE A 48 -3.53 11.70 -2.56
N THR A 49 -3.35 10.58 -3.26
CA THR A 49 -4.40 9.57 -3.37
C THR A 49 -4.82 9.05 -1.99
N ARG A 50 -3.87 8.75 -1.10
CA ARG A 50 -4.16 8.28 0.26
C ARG A 50 -4.86 9.34 1.11
N LEU A 51 -4.51 10.62 0.95
CA LEU A 51 -5.22 11.73 1.59
C LEU A 51 -6.66 11.84 1.10
N LEU A 52 -6.88 11.75 -0.21
CA LEU A 52 -8.22 11.76 -0.81
C LEU A 52 -9.06 10.56 -0.34
N GLN A 53 -8.47 9.36 -0.26
CA GLN A 53 -9.11 8.19 0.33
C GLN A 53 -9.48 8.42 1.80
N GLY A 54 -8.58 9.03 2.57
CA GLY A 54 -8.83 9.40 3.96
C GLY A 54 -10.01 10.35 4.11
N LEU A 55 -10.05 11.38 3.27
CA LEU A 55 -11.13 12.36 3.25
C LEU A 55 -12.47 11.71 2.84
N LEU A 56 -12.50 10.96 1.74
CA LEU A 56 -13.68 10.27 1.23
C LEU A 56 -14.23 9.26 2.23
N PHE A 57 -13.39 8.33 2.68
CA PHE A 57 -13.83 7.27 3.59
C PHE A 57 -14.10 7.82 4.98
N GLY A 58 -13.26 8.72 5.50
CA GLY A 58 -13.50 9.38 6.78
C GLY A 58 -14.84 10.12 6.81
N PHE A 59 -15.19 10.81 5.72
CA PHE A 59 -16.49 11.46 5.57
C PHE A 59 -17.65 10.47 5.57
N ILE A 60 -17.54 9.35 4.84
CA ILE A 60 -18.55 8.27 4.83
C ILE A 60 -18.71 7.66 6.23
N LEU A 61 -17.61 7.39 6.93
CA LEU A 61 -17.61 6.87 8.30
C LEU A 61 -18.30 7.84 9.27
N SER A 62 -18.01 9.15 9.16
CA SER A 62 -18.64 10.17 10.02
C SER A 62 -20.15 10.32 9.83
N ARG A 63 -20.67 9.99 8.64
CA ARG A 63 -22.11 10.01 8.34
C ARG A 63 -22.82 8.73 8.73
N SER A 64 -22.12 7.59 8.71
CA SER A 64 -22.70 6.31 9.11
C SER A 64 -22.89 6.21 10.63
N THR A 65 -22.09 6.93 11.42
CA THR A 65 -22.32 7.11 12.86
C THR A 65 -23.60 7.90 13.19
N THR A 66 -24.22 8.60 12.23
CA THR A 66 -25.51 9.27 12.41
C THR A 66 -26.71 8.33 12.21
N PHE A 67 -26.49 7.07 11.83
CA PHE A 67 -27.52 6.05 11.65
C PHE A 67 -27.42 4.86 12.63
N ALA A 68 -26.49 4.90 13.58
CA ALA A 68 -26.27 3.80 14.52
C ALA A 68 -27.00 4.02 15.85
N ASP A 69 -28.33 3.99 15.80
CA ASP A 69 -29.10 3.51 16.96
C ASP A 69 -29.06 1.97 16.93
N GLY A 70 -28.43 1.38 17.94
CA GLY A 70 -28.65 0.00 18.36
C GLY A 70 -28.23 -1.14 17.42
N SER A 71 -26.95 -1.47 17.34
CA SER A 71 -26.51 -2.88 17.35
C SER A 71 -24.98 -2.99 17.49
N SER A 72 -24.55 -3.58 18.61
CA SER A 72 -23.16 -3.91 18.93
C SER A 72 -22.62 -5.10 18.13
N GLY A 73 -22.89 -5.15 16.82
CA GLY A 73 -22.32 -6.14 15.89
C GLY A 73 -21.23 -5.49 15.03
N LYS A 74 -20.14 -6.21 14.74
CA LYS A 74 -19.21 -5.80 13.67
C LYS A 74 -20.03 -5.61 12.40
N ASN A 75 -19.96 -4.42 11.80
CA ASN A 75 -20.78 -4.08 10.64
C ASN A 75 -20.65 -5.18 9.56
N PRO A 76 -21.73 -5.91 9.22
CA PRO A 76 -21.68 -7.06 8.33
C PRO A 76 -21.16 -6.72 6.94
N ILE A 77 -21.25 -5.45 6.53
CA ILE A 77 -20.67 -4.92 5.30
C ILE A 77 -19.14 -5.01 5.34
N ILE A 78 -18.52 -4.66 6.48
CA ILE A 78 -17.06 -4.71 6.66
C ILE A 78 -16.58 -6.16 6.68
N SER A 79 -17.29 -7.05 7.38
CA SER A 79 -16.97 -8.48 7.46
C SER A 79 -17.08 -9.18 6.10
N THR A 80 -18.13 -8.86 5.33
CA THR A 80 -18.33 -9.36 3.96
C THR A 80 -17.23 -8.86 3.01
N LEU A 81 -16.84 -7.59 3.13
CA LEU A 81 -15.77 -7.00 2.32
C LEU A 81 -14.43 -7.69 2.59
N LEU A 82 -14.08 -7.92 3.86
CA LEU A 82 -12.87 -8.64 4.26
C LEU A 82 -12.84 -10.08 3.72
N LEU A 83 -13.99 -10.78 3.77
CA LEU A 83 -14.12 -12.14 3.24
C LEU A 83 -13.88 -12.18 1.72
N VAL A 84 -14.58 -11.33 0.97
CA VAL A 84 -14.47 -11.24 -0.50
C VAL A 84 -13.04 -10.87 -0.91
N LEU A 85 -12.41 -9.92 -0.21
CA LEU A 85 -11.01 -9.56 -0.44
C LEU A 85 -10.07 -10.74 -0.18
N GLY A 86 -10.26 -11.48 0.91
CA GLY A 86 -9.48 -12.68 1.24
C GLY A 86 -9.56 -13.76 0.15
N ILE A 87 -10.76 -14.00 -0.39
CA ILE A 87 -10.97 -14.96 -1.49
C ILE A 87 -10.27 -14.50 -2.77
N LEU A 88 -10.45 -13.24 -3.18
CA LEU A 88 -9.78 -12.68 -4.37
C LEU A 88 -8.26 -12.74 -4.25
N LEU A 89 -7.75 -12.55 -3.04
CA LEU A 89 -6.35 -12.66 -2.67
C LEU A 89 -5.76 -14.05 -2.95
N LEU A 90 -6.46 -15.08 -2.47
CA LEU A 90 -6.08 -16.48 -2.64
C LEU A 90 -6.18 -16.89 -4.11
N ILE A 91 -7.20 -16.42 -4.84
CA ILE A 91 -7.33 -16.66 -6.29
C ILE A 91 -6.15 -16.02 -7.05
N ALA A 92 -5.75 -14.80 -6.71
CA ALA A 92 -4.61 -14.14 -7.33
C ALA A 92 -3.29 -14.86 -7.04
N ALA A 93 -3.09 -15.33 -5.80
CA ALA A 93 -1.94 -16.15 -5.41
C ALA A 93 -1.90 -17.47 -6.20
N TYR A 94 -3.05 -18.17 -6.29
CA TYR A 94 -3.18 -19.42 -7.00
C TYR A 94 -2.95 -19.28 -8.52
N LYS A 95 -3.54 -18.26 -9.15
CA LYS A 95 -3.33 -17.97 -10.59
C LYS A 95 -1.86 -17.67 -10.90
N LYS A 96 -1.17 -16.93 -10.02
CA LYS A 96 0.24 -16.58 -10.21
C LYS A 96 1.18 -17.75 -9.88
N TRP A 97 0.76 -18.65 -9.00
CA TRP A 97 1.44 -19.92 -8.74
C TRP A 97 1.31 -20.89 -9.93
N ARG A 98 0.10 -21.03 -10.48
CA ARG A 98 -0.23 -21.90 -11.64
C ARG A 98 0.30 -21.45 -12.99
N LYS A 99 0.79 -20.22 -13.11
CA LYS A 99 1.35 -19.73 -14.38
C LYS A 99 2.81 -20.18 -14.46
N GLU A 100 3.12 -21.24 -15.19
CA GLU A 100 4.52 -21.55 -15.56
C GLU A 100 5.16 -20.30 -16.20
N GLU A 101 6.37 -19.93 -15.75
CA GLU A 101 7.15 -18.90 -16.44
C GLU A 101 8.10 -19.62 -17.39
N ASP A 102 8.11 -19.16 -18.63
CA ASP A 102 9.11 -19.54 -19.61
C ASP A 102 10.45 -18.89 -19.21
N PRO A 103 11.55 -19.65 -19.04
CA PRO A 103 12.86 -19.08 -18.73
C PRO A 103 13.36 -18.05 -19.74
N ASP A 104 12.81 -18.07 -20.97
CA ASP A 104 13.13 -17.16 -22.06
C ASP A 104 12.20 -15.93 -22.14
N ASP A 105 11.28 -15.74 -21.19
CA ASP A 105 10.37 -14.59 -21.22
C ASP A 105 11.17 -13.28 -21.05
N PRO A 106 11.11 -12.34 -22.01
CA PRO A 106 11.85 -11.10 -21.93
C PRO A 106 11.40 -10.27 -20.71
N PRO A 107 12.29 -9.44 -20.14
CA PRO A 107 11.96 -8.63 -18.97
C PRO A 107 10.65 -7.84 -19.21
N PRO A 108 9.78 -7.72 -18.19
CA PRO A 108 8.45 -7.17 -18.40
C PRO A 108 8.51 -5.78 -19.05
N LYS A 109 7.76 -5.55 -20.13
CA LYS A 109 7.81 -4.31 -20.94
C LYS A 109 7.67 -3.01 -20.11
N TRP A 110 7.01 -3.06 -18.96
CA TRP A 110 6.87 -1.90 -18.07
C TRP A 110 8.19 -1.49 -17.39
N VAL A 111 9.15 -2.42 -17.22
CA VAL A 111 10.48 -2.16 -16.64
C VAL A 111 11.34 -1.34 -17.59
N THR A 112 11.33 -1.67 -18.89
CA THR A 112 12.09 -0.95 -19.93
C THR A 112 11.49 0.42 -20.27
N THR A 113 10.19 0.60 -20.03
CA THR A 113 9.49 1.87 -20.33
C THR A 113 9.69 2.94 -19.24
N ILE A 114 10.09 2.55 -18.02
CA ILE A 114 10.25 3.47 -16.87
C ILE A 114 11.33 4.54 -17.10
N ASP A 115 12.41 4.21 -17.80
CA ASP A 115 13.52 5.14 -18.02
C ASP A 115 13.11 6.36 -18.86
N GLY A 116 12.16 6.19 -19.77
CA GLY A 116 11.60 7.26 -20.61
C GLY A 116 10.51 8.10 -19.94
N LEU A 117 10.07 7.78 -18.72
CA LEU A 117 8.99 8.52 -18.06
C LEU A 117 9.44 9.91 -17.63
N THR A 118 8.55 10.89 -17.75
CA THR A 118 8.72 12.21 -17.13
C THR A 118 8.28 12.19 -15.67
N PRO A 119 8.72 13.14 -14.82
CA PRO A 119 8.22 13.25 -13.45
C PRO A 119 6.69 13.37 -13.37
N LEU A 120 6.07 14.06 -14.33
CA LEU A 120 4.61 14.18 -14.42
C LEU A 120 3.93 12.82 -14.66
N LYS A 121 4.49 11.97 -15.53
CA LYS A 121 3.97 10.60 -15.72
C LYS A 121 4.17 9.76 -14.47
N ALA A 122 5.31 9.90 -13.79
CA ALA A 122 5.57 9.23 -12.51
C ALA A 122 4.56 9.63 -11.42
N PHE A 123 4.22 10.92 -11.34
CA PHE A 123 3.14 11.42 -10.48
C PHE A 123 1.79 10.77 -10.80
N GLY A 124 1.42 10.69 -12.08
CA GLY A 124 0.19 10.02 -12.51
C GLY A 124 0.13 8.54 -12.14
N ILE A 125 1.26 7.82 -12.25
CA ILE A 125 1.37 6.43 -11.76
C ILE A 125 1.18 6.39 -10.24
N GLY A 126 1.76 7.35 -9.51
CA GLY A 126 1.58 7.49 -8.06
C GLY A 126 0.13 7.70 -7.65
N LEU A 127 -0.61 8.50 -8.43
CA LEU A 127 -2.04 8.69 -8.21
C LEU A 127 -2.85 7.41 -8.46
N GLY A 128 -2.60 6.73 -9.58
CA GLY A 128 -3.43 5.61 -10.02
C GLY A 128 -3.15 4.28 -9.34
N LEU A 129 -1.89 4.00 -8.98
CA LEU A 129 -1.49 2.68 -8.52
C LEU A 129 -2.12 2.27 -7.18
N PRO A 130 -2.26 3.16 -6.17
CA PRO A 130 -3.04 2.87 -4.97
C PRO A 130 -4.53 2.69 -5.24
N LEU A 131 -5.09 3.37 -6.25
CA LEU A 131 -6.52 3.27 -6.59
C LEU A 131 -6.87 1.91 -7.19
N ILE A 132 -6.05 1.42 -8.11
CA ILE A 132 -6.30 0.13 -8.80
C ILE A 132 -6.06 -1.05 -7.86
N ALA A 133 -5.22 -0.88 -6.84
CA ALA A 133 -4.94 -1.88 -5.83
C ALA A 133 -6.02 -1.91 -4.72
N ALA A 134 -7.29 -2.05 -5.10
CA ALA A 134 -8.44 -2.08 -4.16
C ALA A 134 -8.27 -3.09 -3.02
N LYS A 135 -7.59 -4.20 -3.32
CA LYS A 135 -7.20 -5.24 -2.34
C LYS A 135 -6.39 -4.70 -1.15
N LEU A 136 -5.68 -3.59 -1.32
CA LEU A 136 -4.85 -2.95 -0.30
C LEU A 136 -5.60 -1.85 0.45
N TRP A 137 -6.79 -1.44 -0.01
CA TRP A 137 -7.60 -0.41 0.65
C TRP A 137 -8.07 -0.82 2.03
N VAL A 138 -8.15 -2.12 2.30
CA VAL A 138 -8.39 -2.68 3.62
C VAL A 138 -7.48 -2.11 4.70
N PHE A 139 -6.20 -1.84 4.41
CA PHE A 139 -5.29 -1.25 5.38
C PHE A 139 -5.67 0.19 5.70
N THR A 140 -5.97 0.98 4.68
CA THR A 140 -6.43 2.36 4.81
C THR A 140 -7.76 2.44 5.57
N LEU A 141 -8.72 1.60 5.20
CA LEU A 141 -10.04 1.53 5.85
C LEU A 141 -9.93 1.07 7.30
N SER A 142 -9.09 0.07 7.59
CA SER A 142 -8.88 -0.42 8.96
C SER A 142 -8.19 0.64 9.82
N ALA A 143 -7.23 1.38 9.26
CA ALA A 143 -6.57 2.49 9.94
C ALA A 143 -7.57 3.61 10.26
N LEU A 144 -8.40 4.01 9.28
CA LEU A 144 -9.44 5.02 9.48
C LEU A 144 -10.48 4.58 10.52
N ALA A 145 -10.94 3.34 10.47
CA ALA A 145 -11.89 2.80 11.46
C ALA A 145 -11.28 2.80 12.87
N THR A 146 -10.01 2.41 13.00
CA THR A 146 -9.29 2.42 14.28
C THR A 146 -9.12 3.83 14.83
N ILE A 147 -8.77 4.79 13.97
CA ILE A 147 -8.62 6.21 14.34
C ILE A 147 -9.97 6.79 14.74
N ALA A 148 -11.04 6.51 13.99
CA ALA A 148 -12.39 6.99 14.29
C ALA A 148 -12.91 6.42 15.61
N ALA A 149 -12.71 5.13 15.88
CA ALA A 149 -13.12 4.47 17.12
C ALA A 149 -12.41 5.04 18.36
N ALA A 150 -11.21 5.61 18.21
CA ALA A 150 -10.46 6.21 19.30
C ALA A 150 -10.97 7.61 19.71
N GLN A 151 -11.93 8.19 18.98
CA GLN A 151 -12.61 9.46 19.30
C GLN A 151 -11.65 10.61 19.71
N LEU A 152 -10.49 10.70 19.05
CA LEU A 152 -9.39 11.61 19.42
C LEU A 152 -9.67 13.10 19.14
N GLY A 153 -10.82 13.43 18.54
CA GLY A 153 -11.10 14.72 17.90
C GLY A 153 -10.48 14.85 16.51
N GLN A 154 -11.00 15.79 15.71
CA GLN A 154 -10.63 16.01 14.31
C GLN A 154 -9.13 16.25 14.07
N PRO A 155 -8.44 17.20 14.76
CA PRO A 155 -7.04 17.50 14.48
C PRO A 155 -6.11 16.34 14.83
N THR A 156 -6.34 15.70 15.97
CA THR A 156 -5.56 14.54 16.44
C THR A 156 -5.73 13.32 15.54
N SER A 157 -6.95 13.10 15.02
CA SER A 157 -7.25 12.04 14.05
C SER A 157 -6.55 12.27 12.72
N ALA A 158 -6.52 13.52 12.24
CA ALA A 158 -5.80 13.89 11.03
C ALA A 158 -4.28 13.64 11.17
N ILE A 159 -3.69 14.01 12.31
CA ILE A 159 -2.27 13.74 12.61
C ILE A 159 -2.00 12.23 12.65
N ALA A 160 -2.85 11.44 13.32
CA ALA A 160 -2.69 9.99 13.37
C ALA A 160 -2.75 9.35 11.97
N TYR A 161 -3.64 9.83 11.10
CA TYR A 161 -3.74 9.35 9.73
C TYR A 161 -2.56 9.77 8.86
N LEU A 162 -2.05 11.00 9.03
CA LEU A 162 -0.83 11.44 8.37
C LEU A 162 0.38 10.58 8.76
N LEU A 163 0.55 10.27 10.04
CA LEU A 163 1.60 9.38 10.53
C LEU A 163 1.44 7.97 9.93
N PHE A 164 0.22 7.46 9.83
CA PHE A 164 -0.05 6.20 9.14
C PHE A 164 0.43 6.23 7.68
N ILE A 165 0.12 7.28 6.92
CA ILE A 165 0.55 7.41 5.51
C ILE A 165 2.08 7.43 5.43
N LEU A 166 2.74 8.29 6.22
CA LEU A 166 4.20 8.45 6.18
C LEU A 166 4.92 7.15 6.54
N LEU A 167 4.44 6.43 7.56
CA LEU A 167 5.02 5.14 7.94
C LEU A 167 4.73 4.06 6.90
N ALA A 168 3.55 4.08 6.27
CA ALA A 168 3.20 3.19 5.18
C ALA A 168 3.92 3.51 3.86
N GLU A 169 4.52 4.69 3.70
CA GLU A 169 5.37 5.06 2.55
C GLU A 169 6.86 5.04 2.91
N SER A 170 7.22 4.66 4.13
CA SER A 170 8.60 4.70 4.64
C SER A 170 9.58 3.93 3.73
N LEU A 171 9.19 2.78 3.19
CA LEU A 171 10.03 1.99 2.27
C LEU A 171 10.29 2.67 0.92
N LEU A 172 9.54 3.72 0.58
CA LEU A 172 9.75 4.57 -0.59
C LEU A 172 10.49 5.87 -0.22
N LEU A 173 10.13 6.45 0.92
CA LEU A 173 10.72 7.69 1.44
C LEU A 173 12.18 7.50 1.86
N LEU A 174 12.52 6.38 2.49
CA LEU A 174 13.88 6.08 2.95
C LEU A 174 14.91 6.06 1.80
N PRO A 175 14.68 5.35 0.68
CA PRO A 175 15.55 5.44 -0.50
C PRO A 175 15.71 6.86 -1.06
N ILE A 176 14.63 7.65 -1.08
CA ILE A 176 14.66 9.04 -1.55
C ILE A 176 15.54 9.90 -0.63
N LEU A 177 15.31 9.80 0.69
CA LEU A 177 16.11 10.49 1.71
C LEU A 177 17.58 10.09 1.63
N MET A 178 17.86 8.79 1.51
CA MET A 178 19.23 8.28 1.36
C MET A 178 19.93 8.86 0.13
N ARG A 179 19.21 9.00 -1.00
CA ARG A 179 19.79 9.60 -2.20
C ARG A 179 20.09 11.10 -2.04
N ILE A 180 19.27 11.82 -1.27
CA ILE A 180 19.48 13.24 -0.97
C ILE A 180 20.67 13.42 -0.03
N LEU A 181 20.76 12.60 1.03
CA LEU A 181 21.76 12.73 2.09
C LEU A 181 23.12 12.11 1.72
N VAL A 182 23.12 10.99 0.99
CA VAL A 182 24.35 10.24 0.65
C VAL A 182 24.34 9.78 -0.82
N PRO A 183 24.49 10.72 -1.78
CA PRO A 183 24.31 10.45 -3.21
C PRO A 183 25.22 9.34 -3.75
N GLU A 184 26.49 9.31 -3.35
CA GLU A 184 27.47 8.37 -3.92
C GLU A 184 27.30 6.93 -3.43
N ARG A 185 26.88 6.70 -2.17
CA ARG A 185 26.60 5.34 -1.66
C ARG A 185 25.23 4.81 -2.14
N SER A 186 24.27 5.70 -2.36
CA SER A 186 22.91 5.32 -2.75
C SER A 186 22.86 4.57 -4.09
N LYS A 187 23.69 4.94 -5.07
CA LYS A 187 23.69 4.31 -6.41
C LYS A 187 23.94 2.80 -6.34
N SER A 188 24.97 2.37 -5.61
CA SER A 188 25.34 0.95 -5.50
C SER A 188 24.27 0.13 -4.77
N VAL A 189 23.75 0.65 -3.65
CA VAL A 189 22.71 -0.02 -2.85
C VAL A 189 21.40 -0.15 -3.61
N LEU A 190 20.98 0.90 -4.33
CA LEU A 190 19.76 0.89 -5.14
C LEU A 190 19.84 -0.10 -6.30
N ILE A 191 21.01 -0.27 -6.92
CA ILE A 191 21.23 -1.26 -7.98
C ILE A 191 21.06 -2.69 -7.44
N GLN A 192 21.64 -2.98 -6.27
CA GLN A 192 21.55 -4.30 -5.64
C GLN A 192 20.12 -4.62 -5.17
N LEU A 193 19.44 -3.67 -4.51
CA LEU A 193 18.04 -3.85 -4.09
C LEU A 193 17.09 -4.03 -5.27
N SER A 194 17.21 -3.18 -6.30
CA SER A 194 16.35 -3.25 -7.48
C SER A 194 16.52 -4.58 -8.23
N SER A 195 17.76 -5.05 -8.41
CA SER A 195 18.02 -6.33 -9.07
C SER A 195 17.51 -7.52 -8.27
N TRP A 196 17.72 -7.54 -6.94
CA TRP A 196 17.21 -8.59 -6.07
C TRP A 196 15.67 -8.62 -6.04
N LEU A 197 15.01 -7.47 -5.90
CA LEU A 197 13.54 -7.38 -5.87
C LEU A 197 12.92 -7.80 -7.20
N THR A 198 13.54 -7.44 -8.32
CA THR A 198 13.05 -7.84 -9.65
C THR A 198 13.16 -9.35 -9.81
N ARG A 199 14.29 -9.94 -9.40
CA ARG A 199 14.53 -11.40 -9.45
C ARG A 199 13.61 -12.19 -8.52
N ASN A 200 13.25 -11.63 -7.37
CA ASN A 200 12.40 -12.28 -6.36
C ASN A 200 10.94 -11.82 -6.39
N ASN A 201 10.52 -11.05 -7.39
CA ASN A 201 9.19 -10.44 -7.47
C ASN A 201 8.06 -11.49 -7.34
N ARG A 202 8.23 -12.65 -7.97
CA ARG A 202 7.25 -13.74 -7.95
C ARG A 202 7.07 -14.37 -6.56
N PRO A 203 8.10 -14.94 -5.91
CA PRO A 203 7.95 -15.51 -4.57
C PRO A 203 7.46 -14.48 -3.56
N ILE A 204 7.95 -13.23 -3.61
CA ILE A 204 7.50 -12.17 -2.69
C ILE A 204 6.00 -11.88 -2.88
N THR A 205 5.53 -11.75 -4.13
CA THR A 205 4.10 -11.50 -4.40
C THR A 205 3.22 -12.67 -3.92
N ILE A 206 3.69 -13.91 -4.14
CA ILE A 206 2.97 -15.13 -3.75
C ILE A 206 2.88 -15.21 -2.22
N THR A 207 4.00 -15.10 -1.50
CA THR A 207 4.05 -15.20 -0.03
C THR A 207 3.18 -14.14 0.64
N ILE A 208 3.28 -12.88 0.22
CA ILE A 208 2.46 -11.79 0.79
C ILE A 208 0.98 -12.02 0.50
N SER A 209 0.63 -12.41 -0.72
CA SER A 209 -0.77 -12.68 -1.06
C SER A 209 -1.32 -13.86 -0.25
N LEU A 210 -0.51 -14.90 0.00
CA LEU A 210 -0.90 -16.04 0.81
C LEU A 210 -1.15 -15.63 2.27
N VAL A 211 -0.19 -14.95 2.90
CA VAL A 211 -0.27 -14.54 4.32
C VAL A 211 -1.45 -13.61 4.56
N PHE A 212 -1.60 -12.55 3.76
CA PHE A 212 -2.71 -11.61 3.93
C PHE A 212 -4.06 -12.23 3.50
N GLY A 213 -4.06 -13.12 2.51
CA GLY A 213 -5.27 -13.84 2.10
C GLY A 213 -5.84 -14.68 3.25
N LEU A 214 -4.98 -15.43 3.94
CA LEU A 214 -5.36 -16.23 5.11
C LEU A 214 -5.80 -15.36 6.30
N LEU A 215 -5.09 -14.26 6.58
CA LEU A 215 -5.45 -13.34 7.66
C LEU A 215 -6.82 -12.69 7.44
N PHE A 216 -7.12 -12.24 6.22
CA PHE A 216 -8.42 -11.64 5.90
C PHE A 216 -9.55 -12.65 5.84
N LEU A 217 -9.28 -13.88 5.38
CA LEU A 217 -10.25 -14.96 5.43
C LEU A 217 -10.67 -15.24 6.88
N LYS A 218 -9.69 -15.36 7.80
CA LYS A 218 -9.95 -15.56 9.22
C LYS A 218 -10.77 -14.40 9.82
N SER A 219 -10.38 -13.15 9.53
CA SER A 219 -11.07 -11.97 10.06
C SER A 219 -12.50 -11.82 9.51
N GLY A 220 -12.70 -12.05 8.20
CA GLY A 220 -14.02 -12.01 7.57
C GLY A 220 -14.97 -13.07 8.11
N ILE A 221 -14.49 -14.31 8.27
CA ILE A 221 -15.26 -15.39 8.90
C ILE A 221 -15.61 -15.01 10.35
N SER A 222 -14.63 -14.56 11.13
CA SER A 222 -14.85 -14.22 12.54
C SER A 222 -15.84 -13.05 12.74
N GLY A 223 -15.91 -12.12 11.78
CA GLY A 223 -16.82 -10.98 11.83
C GLY A 223 -18.21 -11.25 11.25
N LEU A 224 -18.41 -12.38 10.56
CA LEU A 224 -19.73 -12.84 10.11
C LEU A 224 -20.37 -13.81 11.11
N LEU A 225 -19.54 -14.48 11.92
CA LEU A 225 -19.98 -15.41 12.96
C LEU A 225 -20.18 -14.74 14.33
N SER A 226 -19.90 -13.44 14.46
CA SER A 226 -20.04 -12.64 15.69
C SER A 226 -21.16 -11.62 15.56
#